data_AF-A0A3G8M633-F1
#
_entry.id   AF-A0A3G8M633-F1
#
_cell.length_a   1.000
_cell.length_b   1.000
_cell.length_c   1.000
_cell.angle_alpha   90.00
_cell.angle_beta   90.00
_cell.angle_gamma   90.00
#
_symmetry.space_group_name_H-M   'P 1'
#
loop_
_entity.id
_entity.type
_entity.pdbx_description
1 polymer ?
#
loop_
_entity_poly.entity_id
_entity_poly.type
_entity_poly.pdbx_seq_one_letter_code
_entity_poly.pdbx_strand_id
1 'polypeptide(L)' 'MPLRIRKSAESFAVEDAGGVALAYVYFEEDPGQRGLVNRLSGVDAKAVAQAIARALTAEAVQALPLAG' A
#
# COMPACT_ATOMS: atom_id res chain seq x y z
N MET A 1 -7.63 13.62 -1.09
CA MET A 1 -7.08 13.52 0.29
C MET A 1 -5.92 12.54 0.29
N PRO A 2 -4.86 12.72 1.10
CA PRO A 2 -3.71 11.82 1.07
C PRO A 2 -4.08 10.44 1.59
N LEU A 3 -3.70 9.40 0.86
CA LEU A 3 -3.79 8.01 1.34
C LEU A 3 -2.83 7.80 2.51
N ARG A 4 -3.23 6.97 3.47
CA ARG A 4 -2.45 6.60 4.65
C ARG A 4 -1.94 5.17 4.50
N ILE A 5 -0.78 4.89 5.10
CA ILE A 5 -0.25 3.52 5.16
C ILE A 5 -0.19 3.11 6.63
N ARG A 6 -0.95 2.08 6.99
CA ARG A 6 -0.96 1.50 8.34
C ARG A 6 -0.20 0.17 8.33
N LYS A 7 0.80 0.03 9.20
CA LYS A 7 1.45 -1.26 9.43
C LYS A 7 0.59 -2.13 10.36
N SER A 8 0.45 -3.40 10.02
CA SER A 8 -0.10 -4.47 10.85
C SER A 8 0.96 -5.57 11.03
N ALA A 9 0.60 -6.66 11.72
CA ALA A 9 1.54 -7.74 12.04
C ALA A 9 2.17 -8.39 10.79
N GLU A 10 1.39 -8.56 9.72
CA GLU A 10 1.83 -9.28 8.51
C GLU A 10 1.60 -8.50 7.21
N SER A 11 1.15 -7.25 7.30
CA SER A 11 0.81 -6.45 6.12
C SER A 11 0.96 -4.94 6.33
N PHE A 12 1.05 -4.22 5.22
CA PHE A 12 0.81 -2.78 5.17
C PHE A 12 -0.54 -2.53 4.48
N ALA A 13 -1.48 -1.90 5.17
CA ALA A 13 -2.75 -1.47 4.60
C ALA A 13 -2.60 -0.06 4.03
N VAL A 14 -3.04 0.15 2.78
CA VAL A 14 -3.20 1.47 2.17
C VAL A 14 -4.65 1.88 2.35
N GLU A 15 -4.89 2.99 3.05
CA GLU A 15 -6.21 3.43 3.47
C GLU A 15 -6.54 4.82 2.96
N ASP A 16 -7.82 5.06 2.68
CA ASP A 16 -8.31 6.40 2.41
C ASP A 16 -8.47 7.24 3.71
N ALA A 17 -9.01 8.45 3.56
CA ALA A 17 -9.20 9.35 4.70
C ALA A 17 -10.22 8.83 5.73
N GLY A 18 -11.19 8.01 5.30
CA GLY A 18 -12.22 7.38 6.12
C GLY A 18 -11.78 6.07 6.77
N GLY A 19 -10.56 5.60 6.49
CA GLY A 19 -10.04 4.34 7.02
C GLY A 19 -10.48 3.12 6.22
N VAL A 20 -11.02 3.31 5.00
CA VAL A 20 -11.31 2.21 4.09
C VAL A 20 -9.99 1.72 3.49
N ALA A 21 -9.68 0.44 3.68
CA ALA A 21 -8.51 -0.18 3.07
C ALA A 21 -8.74 -0.40 1.57
N LEU A 22 -7.91 0.26 0.75
CA LEU A 22 -7.90 0.14 -0.70
C LEU A 22 -6.97 -0.99 -1.17
N ALA A 23 -5.93 -1.30 -0.40
CA ALA A 23 -5.00 -2.40 -0.68
C ALA A 23 -4.35 -2.93 0.60
N TYR A 24 -3.99 -4.22 0.59
CA TYR A 24 -3.13 -4.85 1.59
C TYR A 24 -1.89 -5.41 0.91
N VAL A 25 -0.71 -5.05 1.42
CA VAL A 25 0.57 -5.60 0.95
C VAL A 25 1.14 -6.50 2.04
N TYR A 26 1.03 -7.81 1.84
CA TYR A 26 1.49 -8.82 2.79
C TYR A 26 3.00 -9.04 2.70
N PHE A 27 3.63 -9.26 3.86
CA PHE A 27 5.04 -9.57 3.97
C PHE A 27 5.29 -10.79 4.86
N GLU A 28 6.52 -11.29 4.77
CA GLU A 28 7.09 -12.28 5.68
C GLU A 28 8.50 -11.81 6.07
N GLU A 29 8.72 -11.62 7.37
CA GLU A 29 10.02 -11.19 7.89
C GLU A 29 11.01 -12.35 7.92
N ASP A 30 10.53 -13.57 8.18
CA ASP A 30 11.36 -14.78 8.18
C ASP A 30 11.79 -15.14 6.74
N PRO A 31 13.09 -15.01 6.39
CA PRO A 31 13.58 -15.33 5.05
C PRO A 31 13.35 -16.80 4.66
N GLY A 32 13.33 -17.73 5.62
CA GLY A 32 13.10 -19.14 5.38
C GLY A 32 11.67 -19.45 4.95
N GLN A 33 10.70 -18.69 5.48
CA GLN A 33 9.30 -18.81 5.11
C GLN A 33 8.95 -18.00 3.87
N ARG A 34 9.61 -16.86 3.65
CA ARG A 34 9.32 -15.92 2.55
C ARG A 34 9.27 -16.59 1.18
N GLY A 35 10.22 -17.47 0.88
CA GLY A 35 10.27 -18.21 -0.38
C GLY A 35 9.18 -19.28 -0.52
N LEU A 36 8.70 -19.82 0.60
CA LEU A 36 7.66 -20.85 0.63
C LEU A 36 6.26 -20.25 0.41
N VAL A 37 6.01 -19.07 0.99
CA VAL A 37 4.70 -18.40 0.90
C VAL A 37 4.64 -17.31 -0.18
N ASN A 38 5.69 -17.18 -0.99
CA ASN A 38 5.82 -16.17 -2.05
C ASN A 38 5.45 -14.75 -1.57
N ARG A 39 6.02 -14.33 -0.44
CA ARG A 39 5.79 -13.00 0.16
C ARG A 39 6.99 -12.08 -0.01
N LEU A 40 6.74 -10.78 0.15
CA LEU A 40 7.78 -9.77 0.19
C LEU A 40 8.47 -9.73 1.56
N SER A 41 9.64 -9.09 1.63
CA SER A 41 10.17 -8.65 2.93
C SER A 41 9.34 -7.49 3.49
N GLY A 42 9.41 -7.23 4.80
CA GLY A 42 8.73 -6.07 5.38
C GLY A 42 9.19 -4.74 4.77
N VAL A 43 10.47 -4.65 4.39
CA VAL A 43 11.03 -3.47 3.72
C VAL A 43 10.45 -3.29 2.31
N ASP A 44 10.43 -4.36 1.52
CA ASP A 44 9.92 -4.32 0.15
C ASP A 44 8.41 -4.09 0.12
N ALA A 45 7.66 -4.75 1.02
CA ALA A 45 6.23 -4.53 1.15
C ALA A 45 5.89 -3.08 1.52
N LYS A 46 6.69 -2.46 2.41
CA LYS A 46 6.52 -1.04 2.73
C LYS A 46 6.78 -0.16 1.50
N ALA A 47 7.82 -0.44 0.73
CA ALA A 47 8.14 0.30 -0.49
C ALA A 47 7.02 0.17 -1.54
N VAL A 48 6.48 -1.04 -1.73
CA VAL A 48 5.34 -1.30 -2.62
C VAL A 48 4.08 -0.57 -2.14
N ALA A 49 3.75 -0.62 -0.85
CA ALA A 49 2.61 0.12 -0.31
C ALA A 49 2.74 1.65 -0.53
N GLN A 50 3.96 2.19 -0.40
CA GLN A 50 4.25 3.59 -0.71
C GLN A 50 4.09 3.91 -2.20
N ALA A 51 4.50 3.00 -3.09
CA ALA A 51 4.31 3.19 -4.53
C ALA A 51 2.83 3.19 -4.91
N ILE A 52 2.05 2.25 -4.38
CA ILE A 52 0.59 2.17 -4.58
C ILE A 52 -0.09 3.46 -4.10
N ALA A 53 0.22 3.92 -2.88
CA ALA A 53 -0.38 5.14 -2.34
C ALA A 53 -0.09 6.37 -3.23
N ARG A 54 1.12 6.49 -3.78
CA ARG A 54 1.48 7.58 -4.71
C ARG A 54 0.73 7.47 -6.03
N ALA A 55 0.68 6.29 -6.64
CA ALA A 55 0.02 6.06 -7.93
C ALA A 55 -1.47 6.41 -7.86
N LEU A 56 -2.17 5.91 -6.84
CA LEU A 56 -3.59 6.19 -6.63
C LEU A 56 -3.87 7.66 -6.29
N THR A 57 -2.93 8.34 -5.64
CA THR A 57 -3.04 9.79 -5.42
C THR A 57 -2.88 10.57 -6.72
N ALA A 58 -1.97 10.15 -7.60
CA ALA A 58 -1.76 10.78 -8.90
C ALA A 58 -2.96 10.59 -9.85
N GLU A 59 -3.55 9.39 -9.89
CA GLU A 59 -4.78 9.14 -10.65
C GLU A 59 -5.96 9.98 -10.13
N ALA A 60 -6.12 10.10 -8.81
CA ALA A 60 -7.17 10.95 -8.24
C ALA A 60 -7.02 12.44 -8.61
N VAL A 61 -5.77 12.93 -8.77
CA VAL A 61 -5.51 14.30 -9.25
C VAL A 61 -5.87 14.46 -10.73
N GLN A 62 -5.60 13.44 -11.56
CA GLN A 62 -5.92 13.46 -12.99
C GLN A 62 -7.42 13.27 -13.27
N ALA A 63 -8.16 12.63 -12.36
CA ALA A 63 -9.59 12.37 -12.48
C ALA A 63 -10.49 13.56 -12.09
N LEU A 64 -9.93 14.63 -11.51
CA LEU A 64 -10.67 15.89 -11.33
C LEU A 64 -10.82 16.58 -12.71
N PRO A 65 -12.05 16.74 -13.23
CA PRO A 65 -12.21 17.53 -14.45
C PRO A 65 -11.75 18.96 -14.14
N LEU A 66 -10.99 19.54 -15.07
CA LEU A 66 -10.71 20.97 -15.09
C LEU A 66 -12.07 21.69 -15.10
N ALA A 67 -12.54 22.11 -13.93
CA ALA A 67 -13.65 23.02 -13.83
C ALA A 67 -13.20 24.34 -14.48
N GLY A 68 -13.69 24.56 -15.70
CA GLY A 68 -13.57 25.82 -16.42
C GLY A 68 -14.44 26.90 -15.81
#